data_AF-A0A377TXC7-F1
#
_entry.id   AF-A0A377TXC7-F1
#
_cell.length_a   1.000
_cell.length_b   1.000
_cell.length_c   1.000
_cell.angle_alpha   90.00
_cell.angle_beta   90.00
_cell.angle_gamma   90.00
#
_symmetry.space_group_name_H-M   'P 1'
#
loop_
_entity.id
_entity.type
_entity.pdbx_description
1 polymer ?
#
loop_
_entity_poly.entity_id
_entity_poly.type
_entity_poly.pdbx_seq_one_letter_code
_entity_poly.pdbx_strand_id
1 'polypeptide(L)' 'MDDLTLRYFDAEMRYLREAAKAFAQAHPDRAAMLDLDKAGTPDPYVERLFEGFAFSVGRLREKN' A
#
# COMPACT_ATOMS: atom_id res chain seq x y z
N MET A 1 -0.77 -23.20 -11.85
CA MET A 1 0.35 -22.37 -11.35
C MET A 1 -0.28 -21.36 -10.42
N ASP A 2 0.05 -21.40 -9.13
CA ASP A 2 -0.31 -20.31 -8.22
C ASP A 2 0.40 -19.04 -8.72
N ASP A 3 -0.34 -17.96 -8.96
CA ASP A 3 0.25 -16.66 -9.28
C ASP A 3 0.90 -16.10 -8.01
N LEU A 4 2.18 -16.42 -7.84
CA LEU A 4 2.97 -16.00 -6.69
C LEU A 4 3.11 -14.48 -6.64
N THR A 5 3.25 -13.83 -7.81
CA THR A 5 3.22 -12.36 -7.89
C THR A 5 1.93 -11.78 -7.31
N LEU A 6 0.77 -12.33 -7.67
CA LEU A 6 -0.53 -11.87 -7.13
C LEU A 6 -0.61 -12.07 -5.61
N ARG A 7 -0.15 -13.21 -5.09
CA ARG A 7 -0.09 -13.45 -3.63
C ARG A 7 0.79 -12.43 -2.90
N TYR A 8 1.96 -12.13 -3.46
CA TYR A 8 2.86 -11.14 -2.86
C TYR A 8 2.31 -9.73 -2.99
N PHE A 9 1.67 -9.40 -4.11
CA PHE A 9 0.96 -8.14 -4.30
C PHE A 9 -0.11 -7.93 -3.22
N ASP A 10 -0.99 -8.90 -3.00
CA ASP A 10 -2.06 -8.81 -2.00
C ASP A 10 -1.49 -8.67 -0.58
N ALA A 11 -0.45 -9.44 -0.27
CA ALA A 11 0.24 -9.35 1.01
C ALA A 11 0.86 -7.96 1.24
N GLU A 12 1.48 -7.38 0.21
CA GLU A 12 2.11 -6.06 0.28
C GLU A 12 1.06 -4.95 0.37
N MET A 13 -0.05 -5.04 -0.37
CA MET A 13 -1.16 -4.08 -0.28
C MET A 13 -1.75 -4.02 1.13
N ARG A 14 -1.91 -5.18 1.79
CA ARG A 14 -2.35 -5.23 3.19
C ARG A 14 -1.34 -4.53 4.10
N TYR A 15 -0.06 -4.83 3.94
CA TYR A 15 1.00 -4.21 4.73
C TYR A 15 1.04 -2.68 4.53
N LEU A 16 0.99 -2.19 3.29
CA LEU A 16 1.02 -0.75 2.99
C LEU A 16 -0.15 -0.01 3.64
N ARG A 17 -1.35 -0.58 3.64
CA ARG A 17 -2.52 0.04 4.29
C ARG A 17 -2.38 0.07 5.81
N GLU A 18 -1.84 -0.96 6.42
CA GLU A 18 -1.56 -0.98 7.87
C GLU A 18 -0.46 0.01 8.24
N ALA A 19 0.62 0.04 7.47
CA ALA A 19 1.71 1.00 7.64
C ALA A 19 1.24 2.45 7.44
N ALA A 20 0.37 2.70 6.45
CA ALA A 20 -0.22 4.03 6.21
C ALA A 20 -1.07 4.49 7.40
N LYS A 21 -1.87 3.60 8.00
CA LYS A 21 -2.62 3.91 9.23
C LYS A 21 -1.70 4.24 10.40
N ALA A 22 -0.66 3.45 10.61
CA ALA A 22 0.32 3.70 11.67
C ALA A 22 1.05 5.04 11.44
N PHE A 23 1.44 5.33 10.20
CA PHE A 23 2.04 6.61 9.82
C PHE A 23 1.10 7.78 10.07
N ALA A 24 -0.18 7.64 9.73
CA ALA A 24 -1.17 8.69 9.97
C ALA A 24 -1.40 8.99 11.44
N GLN A 25 -1.41 7.96 12.30
CA GLN A 25 -1.49 8.13 13.75
C GLN A 25 -0.25 8.84 14.32
N ALA A 26 0.94 8.52 13.81
CA ALA A 26 2.19 9.11 14.27
C ALA A 26 2.45 10.53 13.73
N HIS A 27 1.96 10.84 12.52
CA HIS A 27 2.28 12.05 11.77
C HIS A 27 1.03 12.66 11.11
N PRO A 28 0.05 13.14 11.90
CA PRO A 28 -1.23 13.62 11.38
C PRO A 28 -1.09 14.75 10.35
N ASP A 29 -0.23 15.73 10.59
CA ASP A 29 0.01 16.85 9.67
C ASP A 29 0.49 16.39 8.29
N ARG A 30 1.29 15.32 8.24
CA ARG A 30 1.82 14.75 6.99
C ARG A 30 0.80 13.85 6.32
N ALA A 31 0.05 13.08 7.10
CA ALA A 31 -0.99 12.20 6.58
C ALA A 31 -2.17 12.97 6.00
N ALA A 32 -2.53 14.13 6.56
CA ALA A 32 -3.54 15.02 6.02
C ALA A 32 -3.19 15.55 4.62
N MET A 33 -1.90 15.66 4.28
CA MET A 33 -1.47 16.03 2.92
C MET A 33 -1.64 14.88 1.91
N LEU A 34 -1.78 13.66 2.40
CA LEU A 34 -1.85 12.42 1.61
C LEU A 34 -3.22 11.74 1.75
N ASP A 35 -4.17 12.39 2.43
CA ASP A 35 -5.51 11.86 2.74
C ASP A 35 -5.50 10.45 3.36
N LEU A 36 -4.45 10.11 4.13
CA LEU A 36 -4.28 8.80 4.77
C LEU A 36 -5.12 8.62 6.04
N ASP A 37 -5.62 9.71 6.60
CA ASP A 37 -6.34 9.80 7.88
C ASP A 37 -7.85 9.98 7.72
N LYS A 38 -8.34 10.23 6.49
CA LYS A 38 -9.76 10.44 6.22
C LYS A 38 -10.55 9.14 6.17
N ALA A 39 -11.68 9.11 6.87
CA ALA A 39 -12.65 8.03 6.75
C ALA A 39 -13.40 8.16 5.41
N GLY A 40 -13.22 7.20 4.49
CA GLY A 40 -13.88 7.21 3.18
C GLY A 40 -13.09 6.48 2.11
N THR A 41 -13.36 6.80 0.85
CA THR A 41 -12.59 6.32 -0.29
C THR A 41 -11.18 6.91 -0.23
N PRO A 42 -10.11 6.08 -0.19
CA PRO A 42 -8.74 6.56 -0.28
C PRO A 42 -8.54 7.42 -1.52
N ASP A 43 -7.63 8.40 -1.46
CA ASP A 43 -7.23 9.15 -2.64
C ASP A 43 -6.79 8.16 -3.75
N PRO A 44 -7.40 8.22 -4.96
CA PRO A 44 -7.09 7.28 -6.02
C PRO A 44 -5.62 7.28 -6.42
N TYR A 45 -4.93 8.43 -6.39
CA TYR A 45 -3.52 8.52 -6.76
C TYR A 45 -2.61 7.85 -5.73
N VAL A 46 -2.95 7.97 -4.45
CA VAL A 46 -2.23 7.27 -3.37
C VAL A 46 -2.43 5.76 -3.49
N GLU A 47 -3.65 5.31 -3.75
CA GLU A 47 -3.93 3.88 -3.93
C GLU A 47 -3.20 3.32 -5.17
N ARG A 48 -3.20 4.05 -6.30
CA ARG A 48 -2.44 3.65 -7.50
C ARG A 48 -0.94 3.58 -7.25
N LEU A 49 -0.39 4.46 -6.42
CA LEU A 49 1.01 4.40 -6.02
C LEU A 49 1.29 3.13 -5.20
N PHE A 50 0.41 2.78 -4.27
CA PHE A 50 0.52 1.54 -3.50
C PHE A 50 0.45 0.30 -4.39
N GLU A 51 -0.49 0.26 -5.34
CA GLU A 51 -0.60 -0.84 -6.30
C GLU A 51 0.70 -1.01 -7.12
N GLY A 52 1.26 0.07 -7.67
CA GLY A 52 2.50 0.03 -8.45
C GLY A 52 3.70 -0.43 -7.63
N PHE A 53 3.80 0.01 -6.37
CA PHE A 53 4.83 -0.42 -5.45
C PHE A 53 4.68 -1.91 -5.08
N ALA A 54 3.47 -2.32 -4.69
CA ALA A 54 3.16 -3.71 -4.34
C ALA A 54 3.45 -4.68 -5.48
N PHE A 55 3.12 -4.30 -6.72
CA PHE A 55 3.43 -5.10 -7.91
C PHE A 55 4.95 -5.25 -8.09
N SER A 56 5.68 -4.15 -7.98
CA SER A 56 7.14 -4.15 -8.13
C SER A 56 7.84 -5.03 -7.09
N VAL A 57 7.41 -4.95 -5.83
CA VAL A 57 7.92 -5.79 -4.73
C VAL A 57 7.50 -7.25 -4.91
N GLY A 58 6.26 -7.52 -5.31
CA GLY A 58 5.80 -8.88 -5.57
C GLY A 58 6.61 -9.58 -6.66
N ARG A 59 6.91 -8.86 -7.75
CA ARG A 59 7.78 -9.31 -8.84
C ARG A 59 9.21 -9.57 -8.40
N LEU A 60 9.73 -8.75 -7.47
CA LEU A 60 11.06 -8.96 -6.90
C LEU A 60 11.10 -10.21 -6.01
N ARG A 61 10.09 -10.39 -5.13
CA ARG A 61 10.01 -11.54 -4.23
C ARG A 61 9.80 -12.86 -4.95
N GLU A 62 9.04 -12.88 -6.04
CA GLU A 62 8.87 -14.09 -6.85
C GLU A 62 10.18 -14.52 -7.55
N LYS A 63 11.06 -13.57 -7.86
CA LYS A 63 12.35 -13.85 -8.52
C LYS A 63 13.44 -14.34 -7.58
N ASN A 64 13.29 -14.14 -6.27
CA ASN A 64 14.25 -14.51 -5.23
C ASN A 64 13.86 -15.83 -4.56
#